data_AF-A9UNT2-F1
#
_entry.id   AF-A9UNT2-F1
#
_cell.length_a   1.000
_cell.length_b   1.000
_cell.length_c   1.000
_cell.angle_alpha   90.00
_cell.angle_beta   90.00
_cell.angle_gamma   90.00
#
_symmetry.space_group_name_H-M   'P 1'
#
loop_
_entity.id
_entity.type
_entity.pdbx_description
1 polymer ?
#
loop_
_entity_poly.entity_id
_entity_poly.type
_entity_poly.pdbx_seq_one_letter_code
_entity_poly.pdbx_strand_id
1 'polypeptide(L)'
;KRNSRWVEGLISAARAVGSASSFLVDTSDKALHGDAKLEEIMVCGQEIAASTAQLVSASRVKARLDSPNKAELENDSKSVQVATRALIDAVREACHKSREAQSAQDYLKLSLTQTKRLQMDSQVRCLELEAELRHEQERLRQLRKATYHLAEQNGVCSPVSTSIVRHGENWCELAAS
;
A
#
# COMPACT_ATOMS: atom_id res chain seq x y z
N LYS A 1 17.02 22.34 -23.68
CA LYS A 1 16.68 22.22 -22.24
C LYS A 1 15.26 21.70 -21.93
N ARG A 2 14.30 21.67 -22.88
CA ARG A 2 12.88 21.32 -22.61
C ARG A 2 12.59 19.83 -22.30
N ASN A 3 13.53 18.91 -22.55
CA ASN A 3 13.36 17.47 -22.28
C ASN A 3 13.86 17.03 -20.88
N SER A 4 14.60 17.87 -20.14
CA SER A 4 15.23 17.47 -18.86
C SER A 4 14.20 17.01 -17.83
N ARG A 5 13.15 17.81 -17.61
CA ARG A 5 12.10 17.52 -16.61
C ARG A 5 11.29 16.26 -16.90
N TRP A 6 11.03 15.97 -18.18
CA TRP A 6 10.32 14.75 -18.57
C TRP A 6 11.19 13.51 -18.37
N VAL A 7 12.46 13.57 -18.79
CA VAL A 7 13.43 12.50 -18.57
C VAL A 7 13.65 12.25 -17.08
N GLU A 8 13.80 13.30 -16.28
CA GLU A 8 13.92 13.21 -14.82
C GLU A 8 12.69 12.55 -14.19
N GLY A 9 11.47 12.93 -14.60
CA GLY A 9 10.24 12.30 -14.13
C GLY A 9 10.16 10.82 -14.48
N LEU A 10 10.55 10.45 -15.70
CA LEU A 10 10.58 9.06 -16.15
C LEU A 10 11.61 8.22 -15.36
N ILE A 11 12.83 8.75 -15.20
CA ILE A 11 13.90 8.10 -14.41
C ILE A 11 13.48 7.95 -12.95
N SER A 12 12.85 8.97 -12.37
CA SER A 12 12.37 8.93 -10.98
C SER A 12 11.29 7.86 -10.79
N ALA A 13 10.32 7.78 -11.70
CA ALA A 13 9.28 6.76 -11.63
C ALA A 13 9.87 5.34 -11.76
N ALA A 14 10.83 5.15 -12.67
CA ALA A 14 11.50 3.85 -12.84
C ALA A 14 12.30 3.46 -11.58
N ARG A 15 12.99 4.41 -10.94
CA ARG A 15 13.69 4.18 -9.66
C ARG A 15 12.73 3.83 -8.52
N ALA A 16 11.56 4.46 -8.47
CA ALA A 16 10.53 4.16 -7.48
C ALA A 16 10.03 2.70 -7.63
N VAL A 17 9.74 2.26 -8.87
CA VAL A 17 9.37 0.87 -9.15
C VAL A 17 10.46 -0.12 -8.73
N GLY A 18 11.72 0.16 -9.05
CA GLY A 18 12.85 -0.68 -8.66
C GLY A 18 13.01 -0.78 -7.14
N SER A 19 12.94 0.35 -6.44
CA SER A 19 13.07 0.42 -4.99
C SER A 19 11.92 -0.30 -4.28
N ALA A 20 10.68 -0.12 -4.75
CA ALA A 20 9.50 -0.79 -4.21
C ALA A 20 9.56 -2.31 -4.42
N SER A 21 10.08 -2.76 -5.57
CA SER A 21 10.31 -4.18 -5.86
C SER A 21 11.35 -4.79 -4.93
N SER A 22 12.48 -4.12 -4.70
CA SER A 22 13.50 -4.57 -3.74
C SER A 22 12.92 -4.64 -2.32
N PHE A 23 12.18 -3.61 -1.91
CA PHE A 23 11.56 -3.58 -0.58
C PHE A 23 10.51 -4.68 -0.40
N LEU A 24 9.74 -5.02 -1.45
CA LEU A 24 8.82 -6.15 -1.42
C LEU A 24 9.55 -7.47 -1.20
N VAL A 25 10.66 -7.72 -1.89
CA VAL A 25 11.46 -8.94 -1.73
C VAL A 25 12.02 -9.04 -0.31
N ASP A 26 12.63 -7.96 0.19
CA ASP A 26 13.20 -7.92 1.54
C ASP A 26 12.13 -8.15 2.61
N THR A 27 10.96 -7.53 2.46
CA THR A 27 9.85 -7.67 3.40
C THR A 27 9.25 -9.07 3.34
N SER A 28 9.17 -9.66 2.14
CA SER A 28 8.68 -11.03 1.97
C SER A 28 9.63 -12.04 2.62
N ASP A 29 10.94 -11.87 2.46
CA ASP A 29 11.94 -12.70 3.12
C ASP A 29 11.85 -12.60 4.64
N LYS A 30 11.78 -11.38 5.18
CA LYS A 30 11.57 -11.17 6.62
C LYS A 30 10.28 -11.79 7.14
N ALA A 31 9.19 -11.70 6.38
CA ALA A 31 7.91 -12.28 6.78
C ALA A 31 7.97 -13.82 6.87
N LEU A 32 8.74 -14.49 5.99
CA LEU A 32 8.97 -15.94 6.07
C LEU A 32 9.75 -16.34 7.33
N HIS A 33 10.65 -15.47 7.82
CA HIS A 33 11.40 -15.66 9.05
C HIS A 33 10.65 -15.21 10.31
N GLY A 34 9.47 -14.60 10.17
CA GLY A 34 8.68 -14.04 11.27
C GLY A 34 9.14 -12.66 11.75
N ASP A 35 10.07 -12.03 11.01
CA ASP A 35 10.70 -10.75 11.34
C ASP A 35 9.96 -9.52 10.76
N ALA A 36 8.94 -9.74 9.93
CA ALA A 36 8.10 -8.67 9.38
C ALA A 36 6.62 -9.04 9.41
N LYS A 37 5.76 -8.01 9.48
CA LYS A 37 4.30 -8.18 9.45
C LYS A 37 3.82 -8.38 8.00
N LEU A 38 2.80 -9.21 7.83
CA LEU A 38 2.16 -9.41 6.52
C LEU A 38 1.58 -8.10 5.95
N GLU A 39 1.15 -7.19 6.82
CA GLU A 39 0.67 -5.87 6.44
C GLU A 39 1.75 -5.01 5.76
N GLU A 40 3.04 -5.24 6.03
CA GLU A 40 4.14 -4.54 5.35
C GLU A 40 4.23 -4.96 3.87
N ILE A 41 4.07 -6.25 3.56
CA ILE A 41 4.00 -6.77 2.18
C ILE A 41 2.84 -6.10 1.43
N MET A 42 1.71 -5.92 2.11
CA MET A 42 0.53 -5.27 1.54
C MET A 42 0.82 -3.80 1.16
N VAL A 43 1.55 -3.06 2.00
CA VAL A 43 1.97 -1.68 1.71
C VAL A 43 2.98 -1.64 0.55
N CYS A 44 3.94 -2.57 0.50
CA CYS A 44 4.89 -2.68 -0.60
C CYS A 44 4.17 -2.88 -1.95
N GLY A 45 3.19 -3.80 -1.98
CA GLY A 45 2.38 -4.03 -3.18
C GLY A 45 1.67 -2.76 -3.65
N GLN A 46 1.07 -2.00 -2.72
CA GLN A 46 0.40 -0.74 -3.07
C GLN A 46 1.37 0.29 -3.68
N GLU A 47 2.59 0.38 -3.14
CA GLU A 47 3.63 1.28 -3.66
C GLU A 47 4.12 0.87 -5.06
N ILE A 48 4.23 -0.44 -5.33
CA ILE A 48 4.54 -0.96 -6.68
C ILE A 48 3.43 -0.57 -7.67
N ALA A 49 2.16 -0.76 -7.29
CA ALA A 49 1.03 -0.39 -8.14
C ALA A 49 1.02 1.12 -8.45
N ALA A 50 1.23 1.96 -7.45
CA ALA A 50 1.29 3.41 -7.60
C ALA A 50 2.48 3.86 -8.47
N SER A 51 3.68 3.34 -8.20
CA SER A 51 4.90 3.67 -8.94
C SER A 51 4.82 3.23 -10.41
N THR A 52 4.20 2.07 -10.67
CA THR A 52 3.99 1.56 -12.04
C THR A 52 2.98 2.42 -12.79
N ALA A 53 1.89 2.84 -12.14
CA ALA A 53 0.94 3.78 -12.74
C ALA A 53 1.59 5.14 -13.07
N GLN A 54 2.45 5.64 -12.17
CA GLN A 54 3.23 6.85 -12.41
C GLN A 54 4.19 6.68 -13.58
N LEU A 55 4.87 5.53 -13.70
CA LEU A 55 5.79 5.22 -14.81
C LEU A 55 5.06 5.21 -16.16
N VAL A 56 3.87 4.60 -16.23
CA VAL A 56 3.04 4.61 -17.45
C VAL A 56 2.55 6.02 -17.77
N SER A 57 2.11 6.77 -16.77
CA SER A 57 1.72 8.18 -16.97
C SER A 57 2.88 9.02 -17.51
N ALA A 58 4.08 8.86 -16.95
CA ALA A 58 5.28 9.56 -17.41
C ALA A 58 5.69 9.15 -18.83
N SER A 59 5.57 7.87 -19.21
CA SER A 59 5.93 7.40 -20.55
C SER A 59 4.98 7.91 -21.64
N ARG A 60 3.69 8.12 -21.31
CA ARG A 60 2.66 8.63 -22.23
C ARG A 60 2.94 10.02 -22.77
N VAL A 61 3.59 10.90 -21.99
CA VAL A 61 3.75 12.34 -22.31
C VAL A 61 4.46 12.61 -23.64
N LYS A 62 5.38 11.72 -24.05
CA LYS A 62 6.17 11.84 -25.28
C LYS A 62 6.00 10.66 -26.24
N ALA A 63 5.19 9.66 -25.88
CA ALA A 63 4.93 8.49 -26.73
C ALA A 63 3.96 8.84 -27.86
N ARG A 64 4.21 8.31 -29.07
CA ARG A 64 3.24 8.38 -30.18
C ARG A 64 2.03 7.52 -29.85
N LEU A 65 0.82 7.96 -30.23
CA LEU A 65 -0.43 7.25 -29.90
C LEU A 65 -0.50 5.85 -30.53
N ASP A 66 0.10 5.67 -31.70
CA ASP A 66 0.12 4.47 -32.53
C ASP A 66 1.39 3.61 -32.31
N SER A 67 2.18 3.90 -31.29
CA SER A 67 3.43 3.17 -31.04
C SER A 67 3.14 1.76 -30.49
N PRO A 68 3.66 0.68 -31.13
CA PRO A 68 3.51 -0.68 -30.61
C PRO A 68 4.15 -0.83 -29.22
N ASN A 69 5.31 -0.21 -29.00
CA ASN A 69 6.02 -0.24 -27.71
C ASN A 69 5.19 0.40 -26.58
N LYS A 70 4.37 1.42 -26.88
CA LYS A 70 3.48 2.02 -25.89
C LYS A 70 2.37 1.03 -25.51
N ALA A 71 1.76 0.39 -26.50
CA ALA A 71 0.70 -0.59 -26.27
C ALA A 71 1.22 -1.80 -25.47
N GLU A 72 2.43 -2.27 -25.79
CA GLU A 72 3.13 -3.33 -25.06
C GLU A 72 3.38 -2.92 -23.59
N LEU A 73 3.98 -1.74 -23.36
CA LEU A 73 4.23 -1.23 -22.00
C LEU A 73 2.94 -1.10 -21.16
N GLU A 74 1.84 -0.65 -21.77
CA GLU A 74 0.56 -0.56 -21.07
C GLU A 74 -0.02 -1.94 -20.73
N ASN A 75 0.18 -2.94 -21.59
CA ASN A 75 -0.22 -4.31 -21.33
C ASN A 75 0.62 -4.96 -20.21
N ASP A 76 1.93 -4.74 -20.22
CA ASP A 76 2.83 -5.20 -19.17
C ASP A 76 2.48 -4.57 -17.83
N SER A 77 2.23 -3.25 -17.82
CA SER A 77 1.79 -2.55 -16.60
C SER A 77 0.46 -3.09 -16.06
N LYS A 78 -0.49 -3.45 -16.91
CA LYS A 78 -1.74 -4.08 -16.48
C LYS A 78 -1.46 -5.44 -15.83
N SER A 79 -0.55 -6.22 -16.41
CA SER A 79 -0.14 -7.51 -15.86
C SER A 79 0.49 -7.36 -14.47
N VAL A 80 1.34 -6.35 -14.28
CA VAL A 80 1.90 -5.99 -12.96
C VAL A 80 0.80 -5.60 -11.97
N GLN A 81 -0.17 -4.78 -12.37
CA GLN A 81 -1.30 -4.40 -11.51
C GLN A 81 -2.14 -5.61 -11.07
N VAL A 82 -2.44 -6.52 -12.00
CA VAL A 82 -3.19 -7.76 -11.72
C VAL A 82 -2.42 -8.64 -10.74
N ALA A 83 -1.12 -8.88 -10.97
CA ALA A 83 -0.28 -9.68 -10.08
C ALA A 83 -0.19 -9.05 -8.67
N THR A 84 0.00 -7.73 -8.60
CA THR A 84 0.08 -6.99 -7.35
C THR A 84 -1.23 -7.04 -6.56
N ARG A 85 -2.38 -6.99 -7.26
CA ARG A 85 -3.69 -7.14 -6.64
C ARG A 85 -3.88 -8.56 -6.07
N ALA A 86 -3.54 -9.57 -6.86
CA ALA A 86 -3.62 -10.97 -6.41
C ALA A 86 -2.76 -11.21 -5.16
N LEU A 87 -1.57 -10.61 -5.10
CA LEU A 87 -0.72 -10.62 -3.91
C LEU A 87 -1.43 -9.97 -2.70
N ILE A 88 -1.96 -8.75 -2.85
CA ILE A 88 -2.66 -8.05 -1.76
C ILE A 88 -3.85 -8.86 -1.24
N ASP A 89 -4.63 -9.45 -2.15
CA ASP A 89 -5.79 -10.26 -1.79
C ASP A 89 -5.37 -11.54 -1.04
N ALA A 90 -4.29 -12.20 -1.48
CA ALA A 90 -3.72 -13.36 -0.78
C ALA A 90 -3.18 -13.01 0.61
N VAL A 91 -2.51 -11.86 0.76
CA VAL A 91 -1.99 -11.37 2.04
C VAL A 91 -3.12 -11.05 3.02
N ARG A 92 -4.20 -10.41 2.54
CA ARG A 92 -5.40 -10.12 3.35
C ARG A 92 -6.03 -11.40 3.88
N GLU A 93 -6.18 -12.39 3.01
CA GLU A 93 -6.73 -13.70 3.37
C GLU A 93 -5.86 -14.41 4.43
N ALA A 94 -4.53 -14.34 4.29
CA ALA A 94 -3.60 -14.88 5.28
C ALA A 94 -3.72 -14.17 6.64
N CYS A 95 -3.85 -12.84 6.64
CA CYS A 95 -4.07 -12.05 7.86
C CYS A 95 -5.39 -12.41 8.55
N HIS A 96 -6.46 -12.60 7.77
CA HIS A 96 -7.78 -12.99 8.29
C HIS A 96 -7.72 -14.34 8.99
N LYS A 97 -7.17 -15.37 8.32
CA LYS A 97 -7.01 -16.72 8.88
C LYS A 97 -6.17 -16.74 10.16
N SER A 98 -5.08 -15.97 10.20
CA SER A 98 -4.23 -15.85 11.39
C SER A 98 -5.01 -15.29 12.59
N ARG A 99 -5.89 -14.31 12.35
CA ARG A 99 -6.72 -13.69 13.39
C ARG A 99 -7.86 -14.61 13.85
N GLU A 100 -8.51 -15.31 12.93
CA GLU A 100 -9.56 -16.28 13.26
C GLU A 100 -9.05 -17.38 14.19
N ALA A 101 -7.86 -17.94 13.88
CA ALA A 101 -7.22 -18.98 14.70
C ALA A 101 -6.98 -18.55 16.16
N GLN A 102 -6.78 -17.25 16.42
CA GLN A 102 -6.58 -16.69 17.77
C GLN A 102 -7.89 -16.45 18.52
N SER A 103 -9.02 -16.38 17.80
CA SER A 103 -10.32 -15.91 18.32
C SER A 103 -11.32 -17.02 18.65
N ALA A 104 -10.95 -18.29 18.45
CA ALA A 104 -11.80 -19.46 18.71
C ALA A 104 -12.02 -19.70 20.21
N GLN A 105 -12.76 -18.82 20.87
CA GLN A 105 -13.27 -19.01 22.23
C GLN A 105 -14.75 -19.39 22.18
N ASP A 106 -15.10 -20.53 22.78
CA ASP A 106 -16.50 -20.98 22.93
C ASP A 106 -17.22 -20.13 24.00
N TYR A 107 -17.78 -18.99 23.60
CA TYR A 107 -18.52 -18.09 24.50
C TYR A 107 -19.73 -18.75 25.20
N LEU A 108 -20.25 -19.84 24.64
CA LEU A 108 -21.42 -20.56 25.15
C LEU A 108 -21.16 -21.35 26.44
N LYS A 109 -19.88 -21.55 26.80
CA LYS A 109 -19.50 -22.31 28.01
C LYS A 109 -19.24 -21.41 29.22
N LEU A 110 -19.41 -20.09 29.09
CA LEU A 110 -19.08 -19.11 30.11
C LEU A 110 -20.29 -18.72 30.97
N SER A 111 -20.06 -18.45 32.25
CA SER A 111 -21.09 -17.87 33.13
C SER A 111 -21.36 -16.40 32.79
N LEU A 112 -22.55 -15.88 33.14
CA LEU A 112 -22.93 -14.48 32.91
C LEU A 112 -21.90 -13.47 33.42
N THR A 113 -21.30 -13.71 34.59
CA THR A 113 -20.31 -12.80 35.18
C THR A 113 -18.99 -12.84 34.40
N GLN A 114 -18.56 -14.03 33.97
CA GLN A 114 -17.37 -14.18 33.12
C GLN A 114 -17.57 -13.51 31.75
N THR A 115 -18.73 -13.70 31.12
CA THR A 115 -19.08 -13.05 29.86
C THR A 115 -19.08 -11.53 30.00
N LYS A 116 -19.63 -11.00 31.09
CA LYS A 116 -19.60 -9.55 31.37
C LYS A 116 -18.18 -9.02 31.54
N ARG A 117 -17.31 -9.76 32.23
CA ARG A 117 -15.90 -9.39 32.38
C ARG A 117 -15.18 -9.37 31.03
N LEU A 118 -15.29 -10.43 30.23
CA LEU A 118 -14.69 -10.48 28.89
C LEU A 118 -15.23 -9.39 27.96
N GLN A 119 -16.53 -9.07 28.06
CA GLN A 119 -17.12 -7.95 27.33
C GLN A 119 -16.45 -6.62 27.72
N MET A 120 -16.26 -6.36 29.02
CA MET A 120 -15.61 -5.15 29.51
C MET A 120 -14.14 -5.11 29.10
N ASP A 121 -13.41 -6.22 29.21
CA ASP A 121 -12.00 -6.33 28.79
C ASP A 121 -11.86 -6.08 27.28
N SER A 122 -12.77 -6.62 26.46
CA SER A 122 -12.84 -6.37 25.02
C SER A 122 -13.14 -4.91 24.69
N GLN A 123 -14.07 -4.27 25.43
CA GLN A 123 -14.37 -2.85 25.28
C GLN A 123 -13.15 -1.96 25.62
N VAL A 124 -12.42 -2.28 26.69
CA VAL A 124 -11.17 -1.58 27.02
C VAL A 124 -10.18 -1.76 25.88
N ARG A 125 -10.02 -2.97 25.34
CA ARG A 125 -9.13 -3.22 24.22
C ARG A 125 -9.52 -2.46 22.96
N CYS A 126 -10.81 -2.29 22.67
CA CYS A 126 -11.27 -1.44 21.57
C CYS A 126 -10.83 0.02 21.76
N LEU A 127 -11.00 0.57 22.97
CA LEU A 127 -10.61 1.96 23.27
C LEU A 127 -9.09 2.17 23.12
N GLU A 128 -8.28 1.21 23.57
CA GLU A 128 -6.82 1.22 23.37
C GLU A 128 -6.46 1.23 21.88
N LEU A 129 -7.02 0.31 21.10
CA LEU A 129 -6.78 0.21 19.66
C LEU A 129 -7.21 1.47 18.90
N GLU A 130 -8.32 2.10 19.30
CA GLU A 130 -8.75 3.38 18.73
C GLU A 130 -7.75 4.52 19.04
N ALA A 131 -7.18 4.54 20.25
CA ALA A 131 -6.16 5.52 20.62
C ALA A 131 -4.86 5.30 19.83
N GLU A 132 -4.38 4.05 19.73
CA GLU A 132 -3.22 3.67 18.92
C GLU A 132 -3.42 4.02 17.45
N LEU A 133 -4.59 3.72 16.87
CA LEU A 133 -4.94 4.06 15.50
C LEU A 133 -4.90 5.57 15.27
N ARG A 134 -5.47 6.37 16.18
CA ARG A 134 -5.42 7.83 16.08
C ARG A 134 -3.98 8.35 16.10
N HIS A 135 -3.14 7.78 16.95
CA HIS A 135 -1.72 8.14 17.04
C HIS A 135 -0.97 7.85 15.74
N GLU A 136 -1.09 6.63 15.20
CA GLU A 136 -0.42 6.25 13.94
C GLU A 136 -0.93 7.06 12.75
N GLN A 137 -2.22 7.37 12.69
CA GLN A 137 -2.76 8.24 11.65
C GLN A 137 -2.17 9.65 11.71
N GLU A 138 -1.97 10.21 12.91
CA GLU A 138 -1.34 11.52 13.06
C GLU A 138 0.13 11.49 12.63
N ARG A 139 0.87 10.46 13.06
CA ARG A 139 2.25 10.24 12.61
C ARG A 139 2.35 10.15 11.09
N LEU A 140 1.45 9.40 10.44
CA LEU A 140 1.40 9.28 8.98
C LEU A 140 1.10 10.62 8.30
N ARG A 141 0.20 11.45 8.86
CA ARG A 141 -0.07 12.80 8.35
C ARG A 141 1.16 13.69 8.45
N GLN A 142 1.89 13.63 9.56
CA GLN A 142 3.13 14.39 9.76
C GLN A 142 4.22 13.97 8.77
N LEU A 143 4.41 12.66 8.56
CA LEU A 143 5.34 12.14 7.57
C LEU A 143 4.99 12.63 6.16
N ARG A 144 3.72 12.57 5.77
CA ARG A 144 3.27 13.09 4.46
C ARG A 144 3.58 14.57 4.31
N LYS A 145 3.30 15.40 5.32
CA LYS A 145 3.65 16.84 5.32
C LYS A 145 5.16 17.06 5.15
N ALA A 146 5.98 16.29 5.86
CA ALA A 146 7.43 16.37 5.75
C ALA A 146 7.91 16.01 4.34
N THR A 147 7.33 14.98 3.71
CA THR A 147 7.66 14.60 2.32
C THR A 147 7.42 15.76 1.34
N TYR A 148 6.35 16.54 1.49
CA TYR A 148 6.10 17.71 0.64
C TYR A 148 7.17 18.80 0.83
N HIS A 149 7.49 19.15 2.07
CA HIS A 149 8.54 20.14 2.36
C HIS A 149 9.91 19.72 1.82
N LEU A 150 10.25 18.43 1.94
CA LEU A 150 11.49 17.89 1.39
C LEU A 150 11.48 17.87 -0.14
N ALA A 151 10.34 17.57 -0.78
CA ALA A 151 10.22 17.61 -2.24
C ALA A 151 10.41 19.03 -2.79
N GLU A 152 9.85 20.05 -2.11
CA GLU A 152 10.04 21.47 -2.45
C GLU A 152 11.51 21.90 -2.38
N GLN A 153 12.22 21.51 -1.31
CA GLN A 153 13.64 21.85 -1.14
C GLN A 153 14.55 21.17 -2.19
N ASN A 154 14.20 19.96 -2.62
CA ASN A 154 14.98 19.19 -3.58
C ASN A 154 14.58 19.45 -5.05
N GLY A 155 13.61 20.34 -5.32
CA GLY A 155 13.18 20.69 -6.68
C GLY A 155 12.53 19.54 -7.46
N VAL A 156 12.08 18.49 -6.76
CA VAL A 156 11.42 17.32 -7.37
C VAL A 156 9.93 17.62 -7.51
N CYS A 157 9.33 17.25 -8.65
CA CYS A 157 7.88 17.34 -8.83
C CYS A 157 7.20 16.49 -7.75
N SER A 158 6.28 17.11 -6.99
CA SER A 158 5.57 16.50 -5.86
C SER A 158 5.16 15.05 -6.16
N PRO A 159 5.38 14.09 -5.25
CA PRO A 159 4.74 12.80 -5.38
C PRO A 159 3.23 13.05 -5.48
N VAL A 160 2.61 12.51 -6.53
CA VAL A 160 1.14 12.46 -6.64
C VAL A 160 0.67 11.86 -5.33
N SER A 161 -0.25 12.52 -4.62
CA SER A 161 -0.83 12.06 -3.36
C SER A 161 -1.05 10.55 -3.43
N THR A 162 -0.15 9.76 -2.83
CA THR A 162 -0.34 8.33 -2.64
C THR A 162 -1.44 8.24 -1.60
N SER A 163 -2.66 8.35 -2.10
CA SER A 163 -3.89 8.05 -1.40
C SER A 163 -3.80 6.55 -1.17
N ILE A 164 -3.03 6.15 -0.14
CA ILE A 164 -3.17 4.83 0.44
C ILE A 164 -4.64 4.76 0.80
N VAL A 165 -5.37 4.06 -0.05
CA VAL A 165 -6.82 3.90 -0.01
C VAL A 165 -7.14 3.46 1.40
N ARG A 166 -7.92 4.29 2.13
CA ARG A 166 -8.45 3.89 3.43
C ARG A 166 -9.13 2.53 3.24
N HIS A 167 -8.93 1.63 4.19
CA HIS A 167 -9.64 0.35 4.25
C HIS A 167 -11.11 0.55 3.83
N GLY A 168 -11.54 -0.13 2.76
CA GLY A 168 -12.96 -0.33 2.45
C GLY A 168 -13.52 0.19 1.12
N GLU A 169 -12.98 1.25 0.50
CA GLU A 169 -13.69 1.87 -0.64
C GLU A 169 -12.78 2.18 -1.85
N ASN A 170 -13.16 1.61 -3.00
CA ASN A 170 -12.80 1.99 -4.37
C ASN A 170 -11.34 1.95 -4.83
N TRP A 171 -10.75 0.75 -4.86
CA TRP A 171 -9.73 0.44 -5.87
C TRP A 171 -10.31 0.34 -7.30
N CYS A 172 -11.63 0.18 -7.44
CA CYS A 172 -12.30 0.09 -8.74
C CYS A 172 -12.39 1.44 -9.47
N GLU A 173 -12.48 2.58 -8.78
CA GLU A 173 -12.58 3.90 -9.44
C GLU A 173 -11.23 4.39 -10.00
N LEU A 174 -10.11 4.03 -9.37
CA LEU A 174 -8.78 4.40 -9.85
C LEU A 174 -8.34 3.65 -11.12
N ALA A 175 -8.98 2.52 -11.44
CA ALA A 175 -8.72 1.78 -12.67
C ALA A 175 -9.54 2.28 -13.88
N ALA A 176 -10.47 3.22 -13.65
CA ALA A 176 -11.41 3.72 -14.66
C ALA A 176 -11.09 5.15 -15.16
N SER A 177 -9.92 5.71 -14.84
CA SER A 177 -9.45 7.02 -15.36
C SER A 177 -8.04 6.96 -15.92
#